data_AF-A0A0Q5PFP4-F1
#
_entry.id   AF-A0A0Q5PFP4-F1
#
_cell.length_a   1.000
_cell.length_b   1.000
_cell.length_c   1.000
_cell.angle_alpha   90.00
_cell.angle_beta   90.00
_cell.angle_gamma   90.00
#
_symmetry.space_group_name_H-M   'P 1'
#
loop_
_entity.id
_entity.type
_entity.pdbx_description
1 polymer ?
#
loop_
_entity_poly.entity_id
_entity_poly.type
_entity_poly.pdbx_seq_one_letter_code
_entity_poly.pdbx_strand_id
1 'polypeptide(L)'
;MNPQIPAPRQFLEGAPLGTRVVVRYKIPEGMTDALGDLVGLNAEECTVRTRRTDVVIPLALVVAAKQVPPAPARRAPRAAP
;
A
#
# COMPACT_ATOMS: atom_id res chain seq x y z
N MET A 1 6.36 8.42 -24.22
CA MET A 1 6.12 9.27 -23.03
C MET A 1 6.23 8.38 -21.82
N ASN A 2 7.28 8.52 -21.00
CA ASN A 2 7.41 7.71 -19.78
C ASN A 2 6.29 8.15 -18.84
N PRO A 3 5.37 7.28 -18.38
CA PRO A 3 4.46 7.68 -17.32
C PRO A 3 5.34 8.02 -16.14
N GLN A 4 5.47 9.30 -15.81
CA GLN A 4 6.04 9.71 -14.54
C GLN A 4 5.05 9.25 -13.48
N ILE A 5 5.19 7.99 -13.08
CA ILE A 5 4.57 7.49 -11.87
C ILE A 5 5.13 8.41 -10.78
N PRO A 6 4.29 9.21 -10.10
CA PRO A 6 4.77 10.11 -9.07
C PRO A 6 5.62 9.32 -8.09
N ALA A 7 6.68 9.93 -7.58
CA ALA A 7 7.57 9.26 -6.65
C ALA A 7 6.72 8.65 -5.52
N PRO A 8 7.00 7.41 -5.08
CA PRO A 8 6.18 6.73 -4.07
C PRO A 8 5.93 7.59 -2.83
N ARG A 9 6.91 8.42 -2.47
CA ARG A 9 6.80 9.43 -1.41
C ARG A 9 5.68 10.45 -1.66
N GLN A 10 5.64 11.08 -2.83
CA GLN A 10 4.60 12.06 -3.16
C GLN A 10 3.19 11.45 -3.12
N PHE A 11 3.05 10.20 -3.57
CA PHE A 11 1.77 9.50 -3.47
C PHE A 11 1.34 9.31 -2.01
N LEU A 12 2.27 8.87 -1.15
CA LEU A 12 2.00 8.67 0.27
C LEU A 12 1.68 10.01 0.95
N GLU A 13 2.44 11.07 0.68
CA GLU A 13 2.24 12.41 1.24
C GLU A 13 0.86 13.00 0.90
N GLY A 14 0.32 12.66 -0.28
CA GLY A 14 -1.02 13.06 -0.70
C GLY A 14 -2.15 12.10 -0.27
N ALA A 15 -1.82 10.92 0.26
CA ALA A 15 -2.81 9.92 0.64
C ALA A 15 -3.33 10.19 2.07
N PRO A 16 -4.66 10.31 2.27
CA PRO A 16 -5.20 10.49 3.61
C PRO A 16 -4.98 9.25 4.47
N LEU A 17 -4.75 9.46 5.76
CA LEU A 17 -4.68 8.37 6.73
C LEU A 17 -6.01 7.59 6.76
N GLY A 18 -5.95 6.27 6.91
CA GLY A 18 -7.06 5.34 6.74
C GLY A 18 -7.28 4.90 5.29
N THR A 19 -6.50 5.40 4.33
CA THR A 19 -6.59 4.92 2.94
C THR A 19 -5.97 3.55 2.80
N ARG A 20 -6.69 2.64 2.13
CA ARG A 20 -6.13 1.35 1.75
C ARG A 20 -5.08 1.51 0.64
N VAL A 21 -3.83 1.18 0.97
CA VAL A 21 -2.68 1.30 0.09
C VAL A 21 -1.94 -0.03 -0.01
N VAL A 22 -1.21 -0.19 -1.11
CA VAL A 22 -0.16 -1.21 -1.22
C VAL A 22 1.18 -0.51 -1.35
N VAL A 23 2.11 -0.87 -0.48
CA VAL A 23 3.48 -0.34 -0.46
C VAL A 23 4.42 -1.50 -0.73
N ARG A 24 5.12 -1.45 -1.86
CA ARG A 24 6.19 -2.38 -2.19
C ARG A 24 7.51 -1.80 -1.74
N TYR A 25 8.25 -2.56 -0.94
CA TYR A 25 9.54 -2.15 -0.39
C TYR A 25 10.58 -3.25 -0.48
N LYS A 26 11.85 -2.85 -0.42
CA LYS A 26 12.99 -3.76 -0.42
C LYS A 26 13.22 -4.33 0.97
N ILE A 27 13.57 -5.62 1.00
CA ILE A 27 14.01 -6.35 2.18
C ILE A 27 15.34 -7.06 1.85
N PRO A 28 16.11 -7.53 2.84
CA PRO A 28 17.40 -8.19 2.58
C PRO A 28 17.30 -9.36 1.59
N GLU A 29 16.20 -10.10 1.63
CA GLU A 29 15.95 -11.27 0.77
C GLU A 29 15.23 -10.94 -0.56
N GLY A 30 14.98 -9.66 -0.86
CA GLY A 30 14.35 -9.24 -2.12
C GLY A 30 13.38 -8.07 -1.97
N MET A 31 12.13 -8.26 -2.42
CA MET A 31 11.08 -7.26 -2.34
C MET A 31 9.81 -7.88 -1.78
N THR A 32 9.09 -7.11 -0.98
CA THR A 32 7.82 -7.52 -0.40
C THR A 32 6.80 -6.39 -0.50
N ASP A 33 5.52 -6.75 -0.36
CA ASP A 33 4.41 -5.79 -0.37
C ASP A 33 3.64 -5.81 0.95
N ALA A 34 3.39 -4.61 1.46
CA ALA A 34 2.49 -4.36 2.58
C ALA A 34 1.17 -3.80 2.04
N LEU A 35 0.12 -4.59 2.18
CA LEU A 35 -1.26 -4.18 1.88
C LEU A 35 -2.01 -3.91 3.17
N GLY A 36 -2.50 -2.68 3.33
CA GLY A 36 -3.25 -2.28 4.51
C GLY A 36 -3.70 -0.84 4.47
N ASP A 37 -4.12 -0.34 5.62
CA ASP A 37 -4.56 1.04 5.78
C ASP A 37 -3.37 1.91 6.20
N LEU A 38 -3.16 3.03 5.52
CA LEU A 38 -2.10 3.98 5.88
C LEU A 38 -2.46 4.65 7.20
N VAL A 39 -1.80 4.31 8.30
CA VAL A 39 -2.12 4.86 9.64
C VAL A 39 -1.10 5.88 10.12
N GLY A 40 0.07 5.91 9.49
CA GLY A 40 1.12 6.88 9.79
C GLY A 40 1.96 7.15 8.56
N LEU A 41 2.41 8.39 8.44
CA LEU A 41 3.37 8.80 7.43
C LEU A 41 4.19 9.95 8.01
N ASN A 42 5.51 9.86 7.86
CA ASN A 42 6.42 10.94 8.18
C ASN A 42 7.45 11.11 7.05
N ALA A 43 8.46 11.95 7.26
CA ALA A 43 9.48 12.26 6.25
C ALA A 43 10.44 11.10 5.94
N GLU A 44 10.53 10.10 6.82
CA GLU A 44 11.52 9.02 6.78
C GLU A 44 10.89 7.64 6.53
N GLU A 45 9.66 7.42 6.99
CA GLU A 45 8.97 6.14 7.01
C GLU A 45 7.44 6.28 6.92
N CYS A 46 6.78 5.20 6.50
CA CYS A 46 5.33 5.08 6.52
C CYS A 46 4.89 3.84 7.33
N THR A 47 3.74 3.97 7.99
CA THR A 47 3.14 2.91 8.81
C THR A 47 1.86 2.43 8.15
N VAL A 48 1.85 1.16 7.76
CA VAL A 48 0.70 0.51 7.13
C VAL A 48 0.12 -0.51 8.10
N ARG A 49 -1.12 -0.29 8.55
CA ARG A 49 -1.85 -1.25 9.37
C ARG A 49 -2.39 -2.35 8.48
N THR A 50 -1.74 -3.51 8.53
CA THR A 50 -2.24 -4.72 7.87
C THR A 50 -3.24 -5.43 8.77
N ARG A 51 -3.91 -6.47 8.25
CA ARG A 51 -4.87 -7.27 9.03
C ARG A 51 -4.28 -7.96 10.25
N ARG A 52 -2.96 -8.20 10.28
CA ARG A 52 -2.28 -8.96 11.34
C ARG A 52 -1.41 -8.09 12.23
N THR A 53 -0.81 -7.03 11.68
CA THR A 53 0.14 -6.16 12.39
C THR A 53 0.29 -4.83 11.67
N ASP A 54 0.72 -3.81 12.40
CA ASP A 54 1.24 -2.57 11.85
C ASP A 54 2.65 -2.83 11.29
N VAL A 55 2.92 -2.34 10.08
CA VAL A 55 4.20 -2.50 9.38
C VAL A 55 4.80 -1.13 9.15
N VAL A 56 5.99 -0.89 9.72
CA VAL A 56 6.75 0.35 9.54
C VAL A 56 7.76 0.13 8.41
N ILE A 57 7.73 1.01 7.41
CA ILE A 57 8.50 0.87 6.18
C ILE A 57 9.28 2.17 5.95
N PRO A 58 10.62 2.13 5.96
CA PRO A 58 11.44 3.28 5.59
C PRO A 58 11.16 3.68 4.14
N LEU A 59 10.90 4.96 3.90
CA LEU A 59 10.64 5.53 2.57
C LEU A 59 11.82 5.30 1.62
N ALA A 60 13.05 5.22 2.15
CA ALA A 60 14.25 4.88 1.39
C ALA A 60 14.21 3.48 0.77
N LEU A 61 13.44 2.54 1.34
CA LEU A 61 13.27 1.19 0.84
C LEU A 61 12.04 1.05 -0.07
N VAL A 62 11.15 2.04 -0.10
CA VAL A 62 9.91 1.99 -0.88
C VAL A 62 10.24 2.10 -2.37
N VAL A 63 9.81 1.09 -3.12
CA VAL A 63 9.97 1.01 -4.58
C VAL A 63 8.73 1.52 -5.29
N ALA A 64 7.55 1.18 -4.78
CA ALA A 64 6.28 1.60 -5.35
C ALA A 64 5.21 1.71 -4.27
N ALA A 65 4.35 2.73 -4.38
CA ALA A 65 3.16 2.86 -3.56
C ALA A 65 1.98 3.21 -4.46
N LYS A 66 0.82 2.62 -4.21
CA LYS A 66 -0.43 3.02 -4.88
C LYS A 66 -1.64 2.79 -3.98
N GLN A 67 -2.71 3.53 -4.26
CA GLN A 67 -4.01 3.31 -3.65
C GLN A 67 -4.58 2.00 -4.17
N VAL A 68 -5.16 1.21 -3.27
CA VAL A 68 -5.87 -0.02 -3.64
C VAL A 68 -7.37 0.24 -3.48
N PRO A 69 -8.16 0.10 -4.55
CA PRO A 69 -9.61 0.22 -4.43
C PRO A 69 -10.17 -0.81 -3.44
N PRO A 70 -11.31 -0.53 -2.78
CA PRO A 70 -11.97 -1.49 -1.90
C PRO A 70 -12.22 -2.81 -2.65
N ALA A 71 -12.20 -3.92 -1.91
CA ALA A 71 -12.40 -5.23 -2.53
C ALA A 71 -13.76 -5.26 -3.23
N PRO A 72 -13.83 -5.70 -4.50
CA PRO A 72 -15.10 -5.75 -5.23
C PRO A 72 -16.11 -6.63 -4.48
N ALA A 73 -17.39 -6.28 -4.56
CA ALA A 73 -18.46 -7.04 -3.93
C ALA A 73 -18.39 -8.51 -4.36
N ARG A 74 -18.47 -9.44 -3.38
CA ARG A 74 -18.43 -10.88 -3.66
C ARG A 74 -19.60 -11.23 -4.58
N ARG A 75 -19.32 -11.88 -5.72
CA ARG A 75 -20.35 -12.50 -6.56
C ARG A 75 -21.14 -13.51 -5.72
N ALA A 76 -22.46 -13.42 -5.77
CA ALA A 76 -23.35 -14.38 -5.11
C ALA A 76 -23.04 -15.81 -5.61
N PRO A 77 -23.11 -16.83 -4.73
CA PRO A 77 -22.94 -18.22 -5.15
C PRO A 77 -23.99 -18.56 -6.22
N ARG A 78 -23.55 -19.24 -7.28
CA ARG A 78 -24.44 -19.70 -8.34
C ARG A 78 -25.40 -20.72 -7.73
N ALA A 79 -26.70 -20.38 -7.66
CA ALA A 79 -27.73 -21.36 -7.34
C ALA A 79 -27.62 -22.50 -8.35
N ALA A 80 -27.41 -23.72 -7.85
CA ALA A 80 -27.48 -24.92 -8.68
C ALA A 80 -28.95 -25.22 -9.01
N PRO A 81 -29.25 -25.72 -10.23
CA PRO A 81 -30.60 -26.07 -10.65
C PRO A 81 -31.17 -27.28 -9.89
#